data_AF-A0A4Q0T7X8-F1
#
_entry.id   AF-A0A4Q0T7X8-F1
#
_cell.length_a   1.000
_cell.length_b   1.000
_cell.length_c   1.000
_cell.angle_alpha   90.00
_cell.angle_beta   90.00
_cell.angle_gamma   90.00
#
_symmetry.space_group_name_H-M   'P 1'
#
loop_
_entity.id
_entity.type
_entity.pdbx_description
1 polymer ?
#
loop_
_entity_poly.entity_id
_entity_poly.type
_entity_poly.pdbx_seq_one_letter_code
_entity_poly.pdbx_strand_id
1 'polypeptide(L)'
;MRNKTNHPLILYLGLNVGGKDYAGEIKFSLTDVNGRVHHLVKRDPAYIAGRMGAYSVTLPVGGTFELPAIDLEDYWSYEPKIAALELPAGRYSLSAEYTGHNPNDDFTIEKGKPPFHEIFWIGTVHSGTLQFELALPMSYKDKR
;
A
#
# COMPACT_ATOMS: atom_id res chain seq x y z
N MET A 1 -11.29 -4.90 -4.57
CA MET A 1 -11.44 -4.88 -6.05
C MET A 1 -12.04 -6.20 -6.52
N ARG A 2 -12.98 -6.22 -7.47
CA ARG A 2 -13.50 -7.47 -8.07
C ARG A 2 -13.01 -7.61 -9.50
N ASN A 3 -12.46 -8.77 -9.87
CA ASN A 3 -12.10 -9.08 -11.24
C ASN A 3 -13.36 -9.36 -12.09
N LYS A 4 -13.64 -8.48 -13.04
CA LYS A 4 -14.77 -8.58 -13.99
C LYS A 4 -14.33 -8.99 -15.40
N THR A 5 -13.04 -9.28 -15.62
CA THR A 5 -12.54 -9.73 -16.92
C THR A 5 -12.81 -11.22 -17.10
N ASN A 6 -12.48 -11.75 -18.28
CA ASN A 6 -12.58 -13.18 -18.62
C ASN A 6 -11.27 -13.96 -18.38
N HIS A 7 -10.28 -13.36 -17.73
CA HIS A 7 -8.98 -13.99 -17.42
C HIS A 7 -8.49 -13.56 -16.03
N PRO A 8 -7.59 -14.34 -15.38
CA PRO A 8 -6.98 -13.91 -14.13
C PRO A 8 -6.20 -12.60 -14.31
N LEU A 9 -6.23 -11.75 -13.29
CA LEU A 9 -5.40 -10.55 -13.22
C LEU A 9 -4.22 -10.81 -12.29
N ILE A 10 -3.08 -10.19 -12.56
CA ILE A 10 -1.94 -10.18 -11.66
C ILE A 10 -1.79 -8.75 -11.14
N LEU A 11 -1.98 -8.58 -9.83
CA LEU A 11 -1.86 -7.29 -9.17
C LEU A 11 -0.43 -7.17 -8.61
N TYR A 12 0.35 -6.22 -9.12
CA TYR A 12 1.59 -5.83 -8.46
C TYR A 12 1.24 -4.89 -7.30
N LEU A 13 1.60 -5.28 -6.08
CA LEU A 13 1.29 -4.52 -4.86
C LEU A 13 2.51 -3.77 -4.33
N GLY A 14 3.72 -4.16 -4.73
CA GLY A 14 4.99 -3.55 -4.35
C GLY A 14 6.10 -4.59 -4.25
N LEU A 15 6.99 -4.44 -3.27
CA LEU A 15 8.19 -5.29 -3.16
C LEU A 15 8.03 -6.36 -2.08
N ASN A 16 8.56 -7.55 -2.34
CA ASN A 16 8.91 -8.52 -1.30
C ASN A 16 10.42 -8.44 -1.08
N VAL A 17 10.85 -8.11 0.14
CA VAL A 17 12.27 -8.01 0.51
C VAL A 17 12.55 -8.90 1.70
N GLY A 18 13.43 -9.89 1.52
CA GLY A 18 13.83 -10.79 2.60
C GLY A 18 12.67 -11.58 3.21
N GLY A 19 11.58 -11.80 2.45
CA GLY A 19 10.36 -12.48 2.92
C GLY A 19 9.32 -11.55 3.55
N LYS A 20 9.54 -10.23 3.59
CA LYS A 20 8.55 -9.24 4.05
C LYS A 20 7.93 -8.49 2.88
N ASP A 21 6.61 -8.33 2.92
CA ASP A 21 5.84 -7.63 1.89
C ASP A 21 5.71 -6.13 2.19
N TYR A 22 5.99 -5.31 1.17
CA TYR A 22 5.92 -3.86 1.17
C TYR A 22 4.96 -3.40 0.09
N ALA A 23 3.71 -3.18 0.48
CA ALA A 23 2.61 -2.81 -0.40
C ALA A 23 2.61 -1.33 -0.81
N GLY A 24 3.67 -0.85 -1.47
CA GLY A 24 3.85 0.56 -1.84
C GLY A 24 2.80 1.10 -2.82
N GLU A 25 2.17 0.23 -3.61
CA GLU A 25 1.16 0.64 -4.62
C GLU A 25 -0.21 0.98 -4.03
N ILE A 26 -0.41 0.68 -2.74
CA ILE A 26 -1.64 1.00 -2.03
C ILE A 26 -1.39 2.27 -1.22
N LYS A 27 -2.02 3.36 -1.67
CA LYS A 27 -1.96 4.67 -1.02
C LYS A 27 -3.24 4.89 -0.22
N PHE A 28 -3.13 5.57 0.92
CA PHE A 28 -4.29 5.91 1.72
C PHE A 28 -4.49 7.43 1.79
N SER A 29 -5.75 7.84 1.83
CA SER A 29 -6.14 9.19 2.22
C SER A 29 -6.84 9.10 3.57
N LEU A 30 -6.19 9.63 4.60
CA LEU A 30 -6.71 9.73 5.96
C LEU A 30 -7.23 11.14 6.18
N THR A 31 -8.53 11.30 6.39
CA THR A 31 -9.12 12.57 6.85
C THR A 31 -9.12 12.58 8.37
N ASP A 32 -8.48 13.60 8.96
CA ASP A 32 -8.36 13.77 10.40
C ASP A 32 -9.58 14.42 11.06
N VAL A 33 -9.51 14.56 12.39
CA VAL A 33 -10.55 15.18 13.22
C VAL A 33 -10.87 16.64 12.86
N ASN A 34 -9.95 17.32 12.18
CA ASN A 34 -10.11 18.70 11.71
C ASN A 34 -10.55 18.76 10.24
N GLY A 35 -10.83 17.61 9.60
CA GLY A 35 -11.18 17.52 8.19
C GLY A 35 -9.98 17.61 7.25
N ARG A 36 -8.74 17.56 7.76
CA ARG A 36 -7.53 17.64 6.95
C ARG A 36 -7.19 16.28 6.36
N VAL A 37 -6.86 16.24 5.06
CA VAL A 37 -6.48 15.01 4.37
C VAL A 37 -4.97 14.82 4.42
N HIS A 38 -4.55 13.64 4.85
CA HIS A 38 -3.16 13.18 4.85
C HIS A 38 -3.01 12.04 3.86
N HIS A 39 -2.06 12.17 2.94
CA HIS A 39 -1.75 11.13 1.97
C HIS A 39 -0.69 10.19 2.53
N LEU A 40 -1.12 9.00 2.91
CA LEU A 40 -0.29 8.02 3.56
C LEU A 40 0.24 7.01 2.54
N VAL A 41 1.53 6.73 2.63
CA VAL A 41 2.21 5.67 1.89
C VAL A 41 2.89 4.72 2.86
N LYS A 42 2.93 3.43 2.54
CA LYS A 42 3.60 2.45 3.39
C LYS A 42 5.10 2.77 3.41
N ARG A 43 5.76 2.65 4.56
CA ARG A 43 7.21 2.84 4.63
C ARG A 43 7.92 1.77 3.83
N ASP A 44 8.87 2.23 3.02
CA ASP A 44 9.80 1.38 2.31
C ASP A 44 10.76 0.64 3.27
N PRO A 45 11.37 -0.47 2.83
CA PRO A 45 12.41 -1.14 3.60
C PRO A 45 13.58 -0.18 3.88
N ALA A 46 13.86 0.07 5.16
CA ALA A 46 15.00 0.89 5.58
C ALA A 46 16.37 0.29 5.20
N TYR A 47 16.43 -1.04 5.08
CA TYR A 47 17.61 -1.76 4.60
C TYR A 47 17.16 -2.97 3.78
N ILE A 48 17.81 -3.18 2.63
CA ILE A 48 17.56 -4.34 1.77
C ILE A 48 18.57 -5.42 2.15
N ALA A 49 18.13 -6.36 2.99
CA ALA A 49 18.85 -7.61 3.26
C ALA A 49 18.15 -8.77 2.55
N GLY A 50 18.89 -9.56 1.77
CA GLY A 50 18.37 -10.77 1.14
C GLY A 50 17.78 -10.56 -0.26
N ARG A 51 16.96 -11.51 -0.70
CA ARG A 51 16.39 -11.52 -2.06
C ARG A 51 15.26 -10.50 -2.15
N MET A 52 15.30 -9.70 -3.21
CA MET A 52 14.22 -8.83 -3.62
C MET A 52 13.38 -9.52 -4.70
N GLY A 53 12.07 -9.39 -4.62
CA GLY A 53 11.11 -9.86 -5.62
C GLY A 53 9.88 -8.96 -5.68
N ALA A 54 8.97 -9.24 -6.60
CA ALA A 54 7.66 -8.60 -6.64
C ALA A 54 6.78 -9.20 -5.55
N TYR A 55 6.11 -8.33 -4.81
CA TYR A 55 4.93 -8.71 -4.05
C TYR A 55 3.72 -8.59 -4.98
N SER A 56 3.28 -9.72 -5.54
CA SER A 56 2.15 -9.79 -6.45
C SER A 56 1.08 -10.77 -5.95
N VAL A 57 -0.17 -10.49 -6.34
CA VAL A 57 -1.33 -11.34 -6.04
C VAL A 57 -2.05 -11.68 -7.33
N THR A 58 -2.31 -12.98 -7.54
CA THR A 58 -3.18 -13.42 -8.64
C THR A 58 -4.63 -13.31 -8.21
N LEU A 59 -5.43 -12.56 -8.97
CA LEU A 59 -6.85 -12.38 -8.76
C LEU A 59 -7.64 -13.19 -9.81
N PRO A 60 -8.24 -14.33 -9.44
CA PRO A 60 -8.97 -15.18 -10.39
C PRO A 60 -10.21 -14.47 -10.96
N VAL A 61 -10.73 -15.00 -12.06
CA VAL A 61 -11.97 -14.51 -12.70
C VAL A 61 -13.11 -14.51 -11.68
N GLY A 62 -13.79 -13.37 -11.55
CA GLY A 62 -14.88 -13.19 -10.58
C GLY A 62 -14.44 -13.00 -9.12
N GLY A 63 -13.15 -13.21 -8.81
CA GLY A 63 -12.58 -13.10 -7.48
C GLY A 63 -12.52 -11.66 -6.97
N THR A 64 -12.38 -11.52 -5.64
CA THR A 64 -12.27 -10.23 -4.97
C THR A 64 -10.95 -10.15 -4.21
N PHE A 65 -10.23 -9.05 -4.39
CA PHE A 65 -9.10 -8.65 -3.56
C PHE A 65 -9.61 -7.71 -2.46
N GLU A 66 -9.30 -8.06 -1.22
CA GLU A 66 -9.54 -7.25 -0.04
C GLU A 66 -8.20 -6.85 0.56
N LEU A 67 -8.12 -5.62 1.05
CA LEU A 67 -6.90 -5.16 1.71
C LEU A 67 -6.71 -5.96 3.01
N PRO A 68 -5.52 -6.51 3.25
CA PRO A 68 -5.23 -7.16 4.53
C PRO A 68 -5.33 -6.14 5.66
N ALA A 69 -5.35 -6.63 6.91
CA ALA A 69 -5.34 -5.75 8.08
C ALA A 69 -4.24 -4.68 7.95
N ILE A 70 -4.64 -3.42 8.08
CA ILE A 70 -3.76 -2.26 7.92
C ILE A 70 -3.32 -1.83 9.30
N ASP A 71 -2.01 -1.79 9.52
CA ASP A 71 -1.43 -1.09 10.65
C ASP A 71 -1.01 0.31 10.21
N LEU A 72 -1.70 1.35 10.68
CA LEU A 72 -1.36 2.73 10.35
C LEU A 72 0.03 3.11 10.85
N GLU A 73 0.58 2.39 11.84
CA GLU A 73 1.94 2.61 12.31
C GLU A 73 2.98 2.39 11.22
N ASP A 74 2.70 1.56 10.21
CA ASP A 74 3.59 1.29 9.06
C ASP A 74 3.61 2.40 8.01
N TYR A 75 2.77 3.43 8.14
CA TYR A 75 2.57 4.45 7.13
C TYR A 75 3.11 5.81 7.54
N TRP A 76 3.44 6.62 6.54
CA TRP A 76 3.95 7.98 6.70
C TRP A 76 3.37 8.89 5.60
N SER A 77 3.48 10.20 5.79
CA SER A 77 3.06 11.19 4.78
C SER A 77 4.24 12.06 4.38
N TYR A 78 4.36 12.35 3.08
CA TYR A 78 5.36 13.29 2.55
C TYR A 78 4.91 14.74 2.73
N GLU A 79 3.61 15.01 2.57
CA GLU A 79 3.02 16.35 2.61
C GLU A 79 1.68 16.34 3.39
N PRO A 80 1.63 16.89 4.62
CA PRO A 80 2.77 17.34 5.41
C PRO A 80 3.70 16.17 5.75
N LYS A 81 4.98 16.46 6.00
CA LYS A 81 5.97 15.45 6.38
C LYS A 81 5.63 14.89 7.76
N ILE A 82 5.01 13.71 7.79
CA ILE A 82 4.62 13.00 9.00
C ILE A 82 5.41 11.71 9.06
N ALA A 83 6.46 11.67 9.88
CA ALA A 83 7.28 10.48 10.07
C ALA A 83 6.59 9.43 10.96
N ALA A 84 5.77 9.89 11.91
CA ALA A 84 4.95 9.08 12.79
C ALA A 84 3.56 9.72 12.90
N LEU A 85 2.51 8.93 12.73
CA LEU A 85 1.13 9.42 12.85
C LEU A 85 0.80 9.65 14.32
N GLU A 86 0.64 10.91 14.69
CA GLU A 86 0.06 11.32 15.96
C GLU A 86 -1.43 11.62 15.74
N LEU A 87 -2.28 10.68 16.13
CA LEU A 87 -3.72 10.77 15.91
C LEU A 87 -4.42 11.05 17.24
N PRO A 88 -4.91 12.29 17.50
CA PRO A 88 -5.72 12.56 18.68
C PRO A 88 -7.00 11.71 18.69
N ALA A 89 -7.62 11.57 19.86
CA ALA A 89 -8.94 10.95 19.95
C ALA A 89 -9.96 11.73 19.08
N GLY A 90 -10.86 11.01 18.43
CA GLY A 90 -11.89 11.60 17.58
C GLY A 90 -12.21 10.76 16.35
N ARG A 91 -12.96 11.36 15.42
CA ARG A 91 -13.47 10.69 14.23
C ARG A 91 -12.57 10.90 13.03
N TYR A 92 -12.38 9.82 12.29
CA TYR A 92 -11.53 9.75 11.12
C TYR A 92 -12.26 9.08 9.97
N SER A 93 -11.79 9.34 8.75
CA SER A 93 -12.15 8.53 7.60
C SER A 93 -10.94 8.13 6.79
N LEU A 94 -10.93 6.89 6.32
CA LEU A 94 -9.85 6.31 5.54
C LEU A 94 -10.40 5.80 4.20
N SER A 95 -9.73 6.14 3.12
CA SER A 95 -9.94 5.52 1.80
C SER A 95 -8.60 5.10 1.23
N ALA A 96 -8.62 4.04 0.42
CA ALA A 96 -7.45 3.54 -0.27
C ALA A 96 -7.58 3.78 -1.77
N GLU A 97 -6.43 3.96 -2.40
CA GLU A 97 -6.24 3.92 -3.84
C GLU A 97 -5.19 2.86 -4.15
N TYR A 98 -5.51 2.02 -5.12
CA TYR A 98 -4.54 1.11 -5.74
C TYR A 98 -4.33 1.54 -7.17
N THR A 99 -3.07 1.80 -7.54
CA THR A 99 -2.68 2.05 -8.93
C THR A 99 -1.78 0.92 -9.41
N GLY A 100 -2.31 0.09 -10.30
CA GLY A 100 -1.57 -0.98 -10.95
C GLY A 100 -0.70 -0.42 -12.08
N HIS A 101 0.55 -0.87 -12.10
CA HIS A 101 1.53 -0.55 -13.14
C HIS A 101 2.38 -1.79 -13.44
N ASN A 102 3.19 -1.75 -14.50
CA ASN A 102 4.14 -2.81 -14.80
C ASN A 102 5.44 -2.57 -14.01
N PRO A 103 5.80 -3.41 -13.03
CA PRO A 103 6.97 -3.18 -12.19
C PRO A 103 8.27 -3.11 -12.99
N ASN A 104 8.32 -3.71 -14.19
CA ASN A 104 9.49 -3.62 -15.07
C ASN A 104 9.77 -2.18 -15.56
N ASP A 105 8.80 -1.27 -15.51
CA ASP A 105 8.96 0.12 -15.91
C ASP A 105 9.84 0.91 -14.92
N ASP A 106 9.86 0.49 -13.65
CA ASP A 106 10.61 1.13 -12.57
C ASP A 106 12.05 0.63 -12.42
N PHE A 107 12.41 -0.48 -13.10
CA PHE A 107 13.76 -1.03 -13.06
C PHE A 107 14.56 -0.60 -14.30
N THR A 108 15.59 0.19 -14.11
CA THR A 108 16.71 0.20 -15.05
C THR A 108 17.34 -1.19 -15.03
N ILE A 109 17.45 -1.84 -16.19
CA ILE A 109 18.08 -3.16 -16.34
C ILE A 109 19.56 -3.05 -15.94
N GLU A 110 19.86 -3.15 -14.64
CA GLU A 110 21.18 -3.56 -14.21
C GLU A 110 21.40 -4.96 -14.77
N LYS A 111 22.46 -5.11 -15.57
CA LYS A 111 22.82 -6.34 -16.28
C LYS A 111 22.51 -7.60 -15.47
N GLY A 112 21.49 -8.35 -15.90
CA GLY A 112 21.31 -9.75 -15.52
C GLY A 112 20.20 -10.08 -14.53
N LYS A 113 19.38 -9.13 -14.06
CA LYS A 113 18.13 -9.48 -13.34
C LYS A 113 17.00 -9.69 -14.35
N PRO A 114 16.40 -10.89 -14.46
CA PRO A 114 15.33 -11.13 -15.42
C PRO A 114 14.12 -10.24 -15.09
N PRO A 115 13.42 -9.68 -16.10
CA PRO A 115 12.17 -8.96 -15.87
C PRO A 115 11.14 -9.88 -15.21
N PHE A 116 10.16 -9.30 -14.53
CA PHE A 116 8.95 -10.02 -14.19
C PHE A 116 8.25 -10.42 -15.50
N HIS A 117 8.09 -11.72 -15.76
CA HIS A 117 7.54 -12.25 -17.01
C HIS A 117 6.00 -12.29 -17.01
N GLU A 118 5.37 -11.62 -16.06
CA GLU A 118 3.92 -11.60 -15.84
C GLU A 118 3.28 -10.40 -16.54
N ILE A 119 2.06 -10.56 -17.04
CA ILE A 119 1.25 -9.44 -17.53
C ILE A 119 0.47 -8.88 -16.33
N PHE A 120 0.97 -7.77 -15.80
CA PHE A 120 0.35 -7.09 -14.68
C PHE A 120 -0.88 -6.30 -15.12
N TRP A 121 -1.87 -6.24 -14.25
CA TRP A 121 -3.01 -5.37 -14.44
C TRP A 121 -2.58 -3.91 -14.26
N ILE A 122 -3.03 -3.05 -15.17
CA ILE A 122 -2.76 -1.61 -15.17
C ILE A 122 -4.08 -0.86 -15.03
N GLY A 123 -4.10 0.13 -14.16
CA GLY A 123 -5.25 1.00 -13.93
C GLY A 123 -5.32 1.48 -12.50
N THR A 124 -6.40 2.19 -12.15
CA THR A 124 -6.60 2.69 -10.79
C THR A 124 -7.94 2.23 -10.24
N VAL A 125 -7.96 1.82 -8.97
CA VAL A 125 -9.18 1.49 -8.24
C VAL A 125 -9.16 2.20 -6.89
N HIS A 126 -10.30 2.77 -6.52
CA HIS A 126 -10.51 3.35 -5.21
C HIS A 126 -11.36 2.41 -4.34
N SER A 127 -11.06 2.35 -3.05
CA SER A 127 -11.93 1.70 -2.08
C SER A 127 -13.11 2.60 -1.73
N GLY A 128 -14.12 2.03 -1.05
CA GLY A 128 -15.05 2.86 -0.27
C GLY A 128 -14.34 3.56 0.89
N THR A 129 -15.06 4.45 1.56
CA THR A 129 -14.57 5.16 2.75
C THR A 129 -14.93 4.38 4.01
N LEU A 130 -13.93 4.04 4.81
CA LEU A 130 -14.09 3.53 6.16
C LEU A 130 -14.14 4.70 7.14
N GLN A 131 -15.16 4.76 7.99
CA GLN A 131 -15.23 5.71 9.10
C GLN A 131 -14.92 4.99 10.40
N PHE A 132 -14.14 5.61 11.27
CA PHE A 132 -13.80 5.05 12.58
C PHE A 132 -13.57 6.14 13.62
N GLU A 133 -13.64 5.75 14.89
CA GLU A 133 -13.43 6.65 16.03
C GLU A 133 -12.31 6.10 16.91
N LEU A 134 -11.33 6.96 17.22
CA LEU A 134 -10.30 6.66 18.20
C LEU A 134 -10.76 7.18 19.56
N ALA A 135 -11.01 6.26 20.50
CA ALA A 135 -11.42 6.61 21.86
C ALA A 135 -10.26 7.21 22.69
N LEU A 136 -9.02 6.87 22.35
CA LEU A 136 -7.79 7.36 22.97
C LEU A 136 -6.83 7.83 21.88
N PRO A 137 -5.98 8.84 22.16
CA PRO A 137 -4.98 9.27 21.21
C PRO A 137 -3.99 8.13 20.91
N MET A 138 -3.61 8.01 19.64
CA MET A 138 -2.56 7.13 19.18
C MET A 138 -1.30 7.97 18.96
N SER A 139 -0.22 7.62 19.65
CA SER A 139 1.12 8.18 19.43
C SER A 139 2.08 7.02 19.38
N TYR A 140 2.89 6.97 18.32
CA TYR A 140 3.99 6.03 18.24
C TYR A 140 5.05 6.44 19.27
N LYS A 141 5.26 5.60 20.30
CA LYS A 141 6.47 5.66 21.12
C LYS A 141 7.49 4.76 20.47
N ASP A 142 8.52 5.38 19.91
CA ASP A 142 9.73 4.70 19.46
C ASP A 142 10.22 3.77 20.59
N LYS A 143 10.05 2.45 20.41
CA LYS A 143 10.66 1.48 21.31
C LYS A 143 12.15 1.48 20.97
N ARG A 144 12.89 2.26 21.76
CA ARG A 144 14.35 2.21 21.87
C ARG A 144 14.88 0.78 21.94
#